data_AF-A0A848NSW4-F1
#
_entry.id   AF-A0A848NSW4-F1
#
_cell.length_a   1.000
_cell.length_b   1.000
_cell.length_c   1.000
_cell.angle_alpha   90.00
_cell.angle_beta   90.00
_cell.angle_gamma   90.00
#
_symmetry.space_group_name_H-M   'P 1'
#
loop_
_entity.id
_entity.type
_entity.pdbx_description
1 polymer ?
#
loop_
_entity_poly.entity_id
_entity_poly.type
_entity_poly.pdbx_seq_one_letter_code
_entity_poly.pdbx_strand_id
1 'polypeptide(L)'
;RHAPEALAPLATQLAAQWPSLLPGLHRLEFEGGAVTLTLGFGDAQALAPRLSARVDAYFLDGFAPERNPRMWEAPLLKELARLAAPGATLATWACTGELRRALQEAGFEARRAPGYGGKWHMTVATAMPGAGAAPAAQDERARHALVVGAGLAGAGIAQAPALRGLGVTVLDAGPARGAAAPGCPVPAGG
;
A
#
# COMPACT_ATOMS: atom_id res chain seq x y z
N ARG A 1 -2.45 16.13 21.49
CA ARG A 1 -3.42 15.01 21.66
C ARG A 1 -2.59 13.75 21.73
N HIS A 2 -2.63 13.02 22.83
CA HIS A 2 -1.90 11.75 23.00
C HIS A 2 -2.73 10.63 22.39
N ALA A 3 -2.06 9.66 21.75
CA ALA A 3 -2.72 8.43 21.33
C ALA A 3 -3.34 7.75 22.57
N PRO A 4 -4.45 6.99 22.43
CA PRO A 4 -4.94 6.12 23.51
C PRO A 4 -3.78 5.30 24.08
N GLU A 5 -3.76 5.07 25.41
CA GLU A 5 -2.63 4.44 26.10
C GLU A 5 -2.22 3.09 25.46
N ALA A 6 -3.20 2.29 25.06
CA ALA A 6 -2.98 1.02 24.36
C ALA A 6 -2.24 1.16 23.01
N LEU A 7 -2.29 2.32 22.36
CA LEU A 7 -1.64 2.61 21.09
C LEU A 7 -0.32 3.40 21.24
N ALA A 8 0.04 3.80 22.45
CA ALA A 8 1.25 4.61 22.69
C ALA A 8 2.55 3.94 22.20
N PRO A 9 2.75 2.62 22.36
CA PRO A 9 3.94 1.95 21.81
C PRO A 9 3.99 2.03 20.28
N LEU A 10 2.86 1.81 19.60
CA LEU A 10 2.75 1.87 18.14
C LEU A 10 3.00 3.30 17.63
N ALA A 11 2.45 4.30 18.31
CA ALA A 11 2.67 5.70 17.99
C ALA A 11 4.15 6.08 18.10
N THR A 12 4.85 5.56 19.12
CA THR A 12 6.29 5.78 19.32
C THR A 12 7.12 5.17 18.19
N GLN A 13 6.81 3.93 17.79
CA GLN A 13 7.48 3.26 16.67
C GLN A 13 7.27 4.01 15.35
N LEU A 14 6.04 4.46 15.07
CA LEU A 14 5.74 5.25 13.88
C LEU A 14 6.49 6.59 13.89
N ALA A 15 6.51 7.29 15.03
CA ALA A 15 7.19 8.58 15.16
C ALA A 15 8.71 8.45 14.96
N ALA A 16 9.32 7.36 15.45
CA ALA A 16 10.76 7.11 15.30
C ALA A 16 11.20 6.93 13.83
N GLN A 17 10.29 6.48 12.96
CA GLN A 17 10.56 6.28 11.54
C GLN A 17 9.88 7.32 10.64
N TRP A 18 9.31 8.38 11.21
CA TRP A 18 8.51 9.33 10.43
C TRP A 18 9.37 10.02 9.35
N PRO A 19 8.98 9.97 8.06
CA PRO A 19 9.81 10.49 6.99
C PRO A 19 9.82 12.02 6.96
N SER A 20 10.84 12.58 6.34
CA SER A 20 10.87 14.00 5.98
C SER A 20 9.65 14.37 5.15
N LEU A 21 9.16 15.60 5.30
CA LEU A 21 7.97 16.12 4.62
C LEU A 21 8.22 16.46 3.14
N LEU A 22 8.81 15.52 2.40
CA LEU A 22 9.08 15.63 0.97
C LEU A 22 7.92 15.02 0.16
N PRO A 23 7.50 15.64 -0.96
CA PRO A 23 6.46 15.05 -1.81
C PRO A 23 6.86 13.67 -2.33
N GLY A 24 5.87 12.78 -2.45
CA GLY A 24 6.07 11.44 -3.03
C GLY A 24 5.64 10.31 -2.11
N LEU A 25 6.14 9.11 -2.40
CA LEU A 25 5.84 7.89 -1.67
C LEU A 25 7.00 7.53 -0.73
N HIS A 26 6.69 7.31 0.53
CA HIS A 26 7.64 6.91 1.56
C HIS A 26 7.23 5.54 2.10
N ARG A 27 8.15 4.58 2.10
CA ARG A 27 7.89 3.23 2.61
C ARG A 27 8.59 3.04 3.95
N LEU A 28 7.80 2.65 4.95
CA LEU A 28 8.25 2.29 6.29
C LEU A 28 7.95 0.81 6.54
N GLU A 29 8.88 0.12 7.20
CA GLU A 29 8.75 -1.31 7.51
C GLU A 29 8.80 -1.51 9.03
N PHE A 30 7.87 -2.32 9.52
CA PHE A 30 7.71 -2.67 10.93
C PHE A 30 7.64 -4.19 11.06
N GLU A 31 7.89 -4.70 12.26
CA GLU A 31 7.77 -6.14 12.58
C GLU A 31 8.56 -7.05 11.62
N GLY A 32 9.78 -6.66 11.27
CA GLY A 32 10.62 -7.43 10.35
C GLY A 32 10.09 -7.54 8.92
N GLY A 33 9.23 -6.60 8.51
CA GLY A 33 8.60 -6.56 7.18
C GLY A 33 7.19 -7.14 7.15
N ALA A 34 6.68 -7.70 8.26
CA ALA A 34 5.30 -8.17 8.35
C ALA A 34 4.28 -7.05 8.16
N VAL A 35 4.64 -5.82 8.55
CA VAL A 35 3.82 -4.62 8.34
C VAL A 35 4.62 -3.61 7.52
N THR A 36 4.12 -3.28 6.33
CA THR A 36 4.70 -2.24 5.46
C THR A 36 3.71 -1.10 5.29
N LEU A 37 4.08 0.11 5.73
CA LEU A 37 3.29 1.31 5.55
C LEU A 37 3.85 2.14 4.38
N THR A 38 3.00 2.43 3.39
CA THR A 38 3.37 3.36 2.30
C THR A 38 2.61 4.68 2.49
N LEU A 39 3.34 5.75 2.80
CA LEU A 39 2.81 7.11 2.99
C LEU A 39 2.94 7.91 1.70
N GLY A 40 1.84 8.48 1.21
CA GLY A 40 1.83 9.39 0.09
C GLY A 40 1.70 10.84 0.54
N PHE A 41 2.73 11.66 0.33
CA PHE A 41 2.70 13.10 0.60
C PHE A 41 2.43 13.86 -0.70
N GLY A 42 1.22 14.39 -0.84
CA GLY A 42 0.76 15.12 -2.02
C GLY A 42 -0.75 15.05 -2.22
N ASP A 43 -1.21 15.57 -3.35
CA ASP A 43 -2.63 15.47 -3.76
C ASP A 43 -2.98 14.01 -4.09
N ALA A 44 -4.05 13.49 -3.51
CA ALA A 44 -4.51 12.13 -3.73
C ALA A 44 -4.85 11.85 -5.20
N GLN A 45 -5.40 12.83 -5.93
CA GLN A 45 -5.69 12.69 -7.36
C GLN A 45 -4.41 12.56 -8.21
N ALA A 46 -3.30 13.15 -7.77
CA ALA A 46 -2.01 13.02 -8.42
C ALA A 46 -1.26 11.74 -8.03
N LEU A 47 -1.48 11.25 -6.80
CA LEU A 47 -0.80 10.08 -6.27
C LEU A 47 -1.48 8.76 -6.66
N ALA A 48 -2.82 8.68 -6.62
CA ALA A 48 -3.55 7.44 -6.86
C ALA A 48 -3.24 6.77 -8.23
N PRO A 49 -3.12 7.52 -9.36
CA PRO A 49 -2.72 6.93 -10.63
C PRO A 49 -1.31 6.33 -10.64
N ARG A 50 -0.43 6.80 -9.74
CA ARG A 50 0.97 6.36 -9.64
C ARG A 50 1.13 5.13 -8.75
N LEU A 51 0.06 4.73 -8.05
CA LEU A 51 0.08 3.55 -7.20
C LEU A 51 -0.11 2.28 -8.04
N SER A 52 0.71 1.28 -7.73
CA SER A 52 0.50 -0.10 -8.13
C SER A 52 0.29 -0.91 -6.87
N ALA A 53 -0.97 -1.25 -6.60
CA ALA A 53 -1.38 -1.99 -5.42
C ALA A 53 -2.65 -2.80 -5.74
N ARG A 54 -2.85 -3.86 -4.97
CA ARG A 54 -4.10 -4.62 -4.90
C ARG A 54 -4.67 -4.40 -3.50
N VAL A 55 -5.79 -3.70 -3.40
CA VAL A 55 -6.34 -3.23 -2.12
C VAL A 55 -7.59 -4.04 -1.78
N ASP A 56 -7.57 -4.71 -0.63
CA ASP A 56 -8.71 -5.51 -0.15
C ASP A 56 -9.69 -4.70 0.72
N ALA A 57 -9.23 -3.62 1.35
CA ALA A 57 -10.07 -2.76 2.18
C ALA A 57 -9.66 -1.28 2.09
N TYR A 58 -10.65 -0.41 1.97
CA TYR A 58 -10.50 1.04 1.92
C TYR A 58 -11.11 1.68 3.17
N PHE A 59 -10.29 2.47 3.86
CA PHE A 59 -10.76 3.45 4.83
C PHE A 59 -10.80 4.81 4.15
N LEU A 60 -11.95 5.15 3.56
CA LEU A 60 -12.13 6.43 2.89
C LEU A 60 -12.50 7.48 3.93
N ASP A 61 -11.48 7.91 4.67
CA ASP A 61 -11.59 8.91 5.73
C ASP A 61 -10.84 10.19 5.34
N GLY A 62 -11.60 11.28 5.27
CA GLY A 62 -11.10 12.60 4.95
C GLY A 62 -11.87 13.66 5.71
N PHE A 63 -11.55 14.93 5.44
CA PHE A 63 -12.43 16.00 5.86
C PHE A 63 -13.79 15.88 5.17
N ALA A 64 -14.81 16.43 5.82
CA ALA A 64 -16.18 16.47 5.28
C ALA A 64 -16.18 16.94 3.81
N PRO A 65 -17.10 16.45 2.96
CA PRO A 65 -17.17 16.84 1.56
C PRO A 65 -17.11 18.34 1.30
N GLU A 66 -17.64 19.13 2.22
CA GLU A 66 -17.64 20.59 2.16
C GLU A 66 -16.24 21.21 2.35
N ARG A 67 -15.33 20.50 3.02
CA ARG A 67 -13.95 20.93 3.34
C ARG A 67 -12.91 20.33 2.41
N ASN A 68 -13.19 19.19 1.79
CA ASN A 68 -12.28 18.54 0.84
C ASN A 68 -13.05 17.86 -0.31
N PRO A 69 -13.71 18.64 -1.19
CA PRO A 69 -14.60 18.09 -2.22
C PRO A 69 -13.87 17.17 -3.21
N ARG A 70 -12.62 17.50 -3.57
CA ARG A 70 -11.79 16.75 -4.53
C ARG A 70 -11.58 15.28 -4.15
N MET A 71 -11.64 14.96 -2.86
CA MET A 71 -11.51 13.59 -2.36
C MET A 71 -12.73 12.71 -2.69
N TRP A 72 -13.88 13.32 -2.97
CA TRP A 72 -15.15 12.62 -3.18
C TRP A 72 -15.59 12.63 -4.64
N GLU A 73 -14.78 13.22 -5.52
CA GLU A 73 -15.06 13.31 -6.95
C GLU A 73 -14.80 11.99 -7.68
N ALA A 74 -15.59 11.75 -8.73
CA ALA A 74 -15.53 10.54 -9.54
C ALA A 74 -14.12 10.16 -10.05
N PRO A 75 -13.22 11.09 -10.46
CA PRO A 75 -11.88 10.70 -10.92
C PRO A 75 -11.07 9.93 -9.87
N LEU A 76 -11.08 10.38 -8.62
CA LEU A 76 -10.35 9.68 -7.55
C LEU A 76 -11.01 8.34 -7.25
N LEU A 77 -12.34 8.30 -7.15
CA LEU A 77 -13.06 7.05 -6.85
C LEU A 77 -12.84 5.98 -7.92
N LYS A 78 -12.71 6.36 -9.20
CA LYS A 78 -12.36 5.45 -10.30
C LYS A 78 -10.93 4.90 -10.15
N GLU A 79 -9.98 5.73 -9.76
CA GLU A 79 -8.62 5.25 -9.46
C GLU A 79 -8.60 4.30 -8.26
N LEU A 80 -9.43 4.56 -7.23
CA LEU A 80 -9.60 3.62 -6.13
C LEU A 80 -10.21 2.30 -6.61
N ALA A 81 -11.22 2.31 -7.48
CA ALA A 81 -11.79 1.09 -8.06
C ALA A 81 -10.76 0.31 -8.89
N ARG A 82 -9.89 1.00 -9.64
CA ARG A 82 -8.79 0.39 -10.40
C ARG A 82 -7.83 -0.41 -9.50
N LEU A 83 -7.55 0.10 -8.30
CA LEU A 83 -6.66 -0.55 -7.32
C LEU A 83 -7.35 -1.67 -6.53
N ALA A 84 -8.67 -1.79 -6.64
CA ALA A 84 -9.45 -2.68 -5.80
C ALA A 84 -9.25 -4.15 -6.19
N ALA A 85 -8.98 -4.98 -5.20
CA ALA A 85 -9.11 -6.42 -5.34
C ALA A 85 -10.57 -6.80 -5.66
N PRO A 86 -10.81 -7.94 -6.36
CA PRO A 86 -12.14 -8.52 -6.43
C PRO A 86 -12.73 -8.71 -5.03
N GLY A 87 -13.91 -8.14 -4.78
CA GLY A 87 -14.58 -8.20 -3.48
C GLY A 87 -14.02 -7.23 -2.42
N ALA A 88 -13.15 -6.29 -2.80
CA ALA A 88 -12.62 -5.29 -1.87
C ALA A 88 -13.74 -4.49 -1.20
N THR A 89 -13.54 -4.14 0.06
CA THR A 89 -14.53 -3.41 0.86
C THR A 89 -14.13 -1.95 1.04
N LEU A 90 -15.10 -1.06 1.17
CA LEU A 90 -14.89 0.36 1.45
C LEU A 90 -15.81 0.80 2.57
N ALA A 91 -15.28 1.54 3.53
CA ALA A 91 -16.07 2.16 4.59
C ALA A 91 -15.74 3.65 4.71
N THR A 92 -16.79 4.47 4.89
CA THR A 92 -16.66 5.90 5.15
C THR A 92 -17.79 6.39 6.04
N TRP A 93 -17.48 7.37 6.87
CA TRP A 93 -18.48 8.00 7.74
C TRP A 93 -19.42 8.94 6.98
N ALA A 94 -19.08 9.37 5.76
CA ALA A 94 -19.93 10.22 4.94
C ALA A 94 -21.13 9.43 4.38
N CYS A 95 -22.33 10.00 4.49
CA CYS A 95 -23.59 9.34 4.12
C CYS A 95 -24.41 10.12 3.07
N THR A 96 -23.77 11.01 2.30
CA THR A 96 -24.46 11.78 1.26
C THR A 96 -24.94 10.88 0.12
N GLY A 97 -26.07 11.24 -0.49
CA GLY A 97 -26.61 10.51 -1.64
C GLY A 97 -25.69 10.59 -2.86
N GLU A 98 -25.07 11.74 -3.06
CA GLU A 98 -24.10 12.00 -4.12
C GLU A 98 -22.89 11.09 -4.04
N LEU A 99 -22.32 10.91 -2.83
CA LEU A 99 -21.19 9.99 -2.64
C LEU A 99 -21.55 8.55 -3.00
N ARG A 100 -22.74 8.07 -2.59
CA ARG A 100 -23.18 6.72 -2.95
C ARG A 100 -23.33 6.55 -4.46
N ARG A 101 -23.87 7.55 -5.15
CA ARG A 101 -23.96 7.54 -6.62
C ARG A 101 -22.58 7.54 -7.27
N ALA A 102 -21.68 8.40 -6.81
CA ALA A 102 -20.31 8.47 -7.33
C ALA A 102 -19.53 7.16 -7.12
N LEU A 103 -19.73 6.49 -5.98
CA LEU A 103 -19.17 5.15 -5.71
C LEU A 103 -19.74 4.10 -6.67
N GLN A 104 -21.06 4.12 -6.93
CA GLN A 104 -21.71 3.23 -7.88
C GLN A 104 -21.19 3.43 -9.30
N GLU A 105 -21.08 4.68 -9.75
CA GLU A 105 -20.50 5.05 -11.06
C GLU A 105 -19.02 4.68 -11.18
N ALA A 106 -18.28 4.67 -10.06
CA ALA A 106 -16.88 4.27 -10.03
C ALA A 106 -16.68 2.74 -10.04
N GLY A 107 -17.73 1.95 -9.82
CA GLY A 107 -17.63 0.48 -9.81
C GLY A 107 -17.78 -0.18 -8.44
N PHE A 108 -18.33 0.51 -7.45
CA PHE A 108 -18.62 -0.04 -6.12
C PHE A 108 -20.11 -0.19 -5.87
N GLU A 109 -20.53 -1.31 -5.30
CA GLU A 109 -21.88 -1.49 -4.78
C GLU A 109 -21.99 -0.81 -3.40
N ALA A 110 -22.41 0.46 -3.39
CA ALA A 110 -22.53 1.25 -2.16
C ALA A 110 -23.92 1.14 -1.51
N ARG A 111 -23.94 0.92 -0.19
CA ARG A 111 -25.14 0.87 0.64
C ARG A 111 -24.99 1.67 1.94
N ARG A 112 -26.12 2.05 2.52
CA ARG A 112 -26.17 2.67 3.85
C ARG A 112 -26.10 1.57 4.91
N ALA A 113 -25.26 1.78 5.92
CA ALA A 113 -25.14 0.92 7.09
C ALA A 113 -25.37 1.72 8.38
N PRO A 114 -25.72 1.07 9.52
CA PRO A 114 -25.71 1.72 10.82
C PRO A 114 -24.35 2.35 11.10
N GLY A 115 -24.32 3.59 11.58
CA GLY A 115 -23.06 4.28 11.86
C GLY A 115 -22.36 3.75 13.11
N TYR A 116 -21.05 3.95 13.18
CA TYR A 116 -20.22 3.60 14.34
C TYR A 116 -20.02 4.81 15.26
N GLY A 117 -19.91 4.58 16.57
CA GLY A 117 -19.51 5.62 17.54
C GLY A 117 -20.48 6.79 17.68
N GLY A 118 -21.79 6.53 17.64
CA GLY A 118 -22.84 7.55 17.85
C GLY A 118 -23.34 8.25 16.57
N LYS A 119 -22.81 7.89 15.40
CA LYS A 119 -23.37 8.33 14.11
C LYS A 119 -24.55 7.44 13.72
N TRP A 120 -25.63 8.05 13.21
CA TRP A 120 -26.82 7.32 12.79
C TRP A 120 -26.57 6.40 11.59
N HIS A 121 -25.79 6.87 10.62
CA HIS A 121 -25.57 6.16 9.37
C HIS A 121 -24.14 6.35 8.86
N MET A 122 -23.63 5.35 8.16
CA MET A 122 -22.38 5.38 7.41
C MET A 122 -22.58 4.74 6.03
N THR A 123 -21.63 4.94 5.13
CA THR A 123 -21.63 4.26 3.83
C THR A 123 -20.61 3.14 3.83
N VAL A 124 -21.05 1.96 3.41
CA VAL A 124 -20.18 0.83 3.11
C VAL A 124 -20.36 0.44 1.65
N ALA A 125 -19.29 0.01 1.00
CA ALA A 125 -19.36 -0.43 -0.39
C ALA A 125 -18.48 -1.65 -0.64
N THR A 126 -18.79 -2.40 -1.68
CA THR A 126 -17.98 -3.54 -2.15
C THR A 126 -17.63 -3.34 -3.62
N ALA A 127 -16.38 -3.57 -4.01
CA ALA A 127 -15.96 -3.47 -5.40
C ALA A 127 -16.70 -4.51 -6.25
N MET A 128 -17.33 -4.06 -7.34
CA MET A 128 -18.04 -4.94 -8.25
C MET A 128 -17.04 -5.80 -9.05
N PRO A 129 -17.42 -7.04 -9.42
CA PRO A 129 -16.62 -7.86 -10.31
C PRO A 129 -16.32 -7.11 -11.62
N GLY A 130 -15.04 -6.98 -11.98
CA GLY A 130 -14.62 -6.28 -13.20
C GLY A 130 -14.51 -4.76 -13.12
N ALA A 131 -14.72 -4.15 -11.93
CA ALA A 131 -14.63 -2.70 -11.72
C ALA A 131 -13.21 -2.11 -11.87
N GLY A 132 -12.19 -2.96 -12.01
CA GLY A 132 -10.80 -2.52 -12.17
C GLY A 132 -9.87 -3.70 -12.43
N ALA A 133 -8.84 -3.47 -13.25
CA ALA A 133 -7.73 -4.40 -13.43
C ALA A 133 -6.64 -4.09 -12.39
N ALA A 134 -6.90 -4.41 -11.12
CA ALA A 134 -5.82 -4.46 -10.13
C ALA A 134 -4.69 -5.34 -10.70
N PRO A 135 -3.42 -5.02 -10.42
CA PRO A 135 -2.31 -5.86 -10.85
C PRO A 135 -2.59 -7.31 -10.45
N ALA A 136 -2.35 -8.22 -11.40
CA ALA A 136 -2.68 -9.63 -11.24
C ALA A 136 -2.13 -10.13 -9.90
N ALA A 137 -2.97 -10.84 -9.15
CA ALA A 137 -2.52 -11.50 -7.93
C ALA A 137 -1.31 -12.37 -8.28
N GLN A 138 -0.24 -12.27 -7.49
CA GLN A 138 0.91 -13.15 -7.69
C GLN A 138 0.43 -14.59 -7.57
N ASP A 139 0.95 -15.49 -8.42
CA ASP A 139 0.62 -16.90 -8.32
C ASP A 139 1.07 -17.41 -6.95
N GLU A 140 0.11 -17.68 -6.06
CA GLU A 140 0.39 -18.16 -4.71
C GLU A 140 1.12 -19.51 -4.73
N ARG A 141 1.13 -20.23 -5.86
CA ARG A 141 1.89 -21.47 -6.02
C ARG A 141 3.38 -21.23 -6.27
N ALA A 142 3.76 -20.04 -6.71
CA ALA A 142 5.16 -19.67 -6.88
C ALA A 142 5.79 -19.43 -5.50
N ARG A 143 6.22 -20.52 -4.86
CA ARG A 143 6.91 -20.49 -3.55
C ARG A 143 8.42 -20.29 -3.66
N HIS A 144 8.97 -20.20 -4.86
CA HIS A 144 10.40 -20.15 -5.10
C HIS A 144 10.77 -19.14 -6.19
N ALA A 145 11.79 -18.32 -5.95
CA ALA A 145 12.32 -17.33 -6.90
C ALA A 145 13.78 -17.65 -7.28
N LEU A 146 14.11 -17.46 -8.55
CA LEU A 146 15.48 -17.52 -9.06
C LEU A 146 15.99 -16.11 -9.31
N VAL A 147 17.10 -15.73 -8.69
CA VAL A 147 17.78 -14.45 -8.89
C VAL A 147 19.08 -14.70 -9.63
N VAL A 148 19.29 -14.04 -10.77
CA VAL A 148 20.54 -14.12 -11.52
C VAL A 148 21.35 -12.85 -11.23
N GLY A 149 22.51 -13.03 -10.61
CA GLY A 149 23.38 -12.00 -10.05
C GLY A 149 23.37 -12.01 -8.52
N ALA A 150 24.54 -12.11 -7.89
CA ALA A 150 24.77 -12.04 -6.45
C ALA A 150 25.38 -10.70 -6.00
N GLY A 151 25.41 -9.69 -6.88
CA GLY A 151 25.75 -8.31 -6.52
C GLY A 151 24.72 -7.67 -5.59
N LEU A 152 24.93 -6.40 -5.19
CA LEU A 152 24.05 -5.68 -4.26
C LEU A 152 22.57 -5.67 -4.70
N ALA A 153 22.30 -5.46 -5.99
CA ALA A 153 20.94 -5.50 -6.53
C ALA A 153 20.32 -6.90 -6.40
N GLY A 154 21.09 -7.94 -6.70
CA GLY A 154 20.65 -9.33 -6.58
C GLY A 154 20.39 -9.74 -5.13
N ALA A 155 21.26 -9.34 -4.20
CA ALA A 155 21.06 -9.55 -2.78
C ALA A 155 19.79 -8.85 -2.27
N GLY A 156 19.54 -7.59 -2.67
CA GLY A 156 18.31 -6.87 -2.30
C GLY A 156 17.05 -7.49 -2.91
N ILE A 157 17.12 -7.93 -4.17
CA ILE A 157 16.02 -8.66 -4.82
C ILE A 157 15.78 -10.00 -4.14
N ALA A 158 16.82 -10.71 -3.67
CA ALA A 158 16.69 -11.98 -2.96
C ALA A 158 16.10 -11.80 -1.54
N GLN A 159 16.43 -10.70 -0.88
CA GLN A 159 15.94 -10.39 0.47
C GLN A 159 14.42 -10.20 0.49
N ALA A 160 13.85 -9.47 -0.47
CA ALA A 160 12.43 -9.12 -0.42
C ALA A 160 11.46 -10.33 -0.50
N PRO A 161 11.64 -11.33 -1.38
CA PRO A 161 10.90 -12.59 -1.37
C PRO A 161 11.18 -13.43 -0.12
N ALA A 162 12.44 -13.48 0.34
CA ALA A 162 12.82 -14.25 1.53
C ALA A 162 12.11 -13.76 2.79
N LEU A 163 11.96 -12.43 2.97
CA LEU A 163 11.16 -11.84 4.04
C LEU A 163 9.67 -12.23 3.98
N ARG A 164 9.17 -12.64 2.81
CA ARG A 164 7.80 -13.14 2.61
C ARG A 164 7.69 -14.66 2.71
N GLY A 165 8.76 -15.34 3.16
CA GLY A 165 8.80 -16.80 3.32
C GLY A 165 8.93 -17.58 2.02
N LEU A 166 9.30 -16.92 0.92
CA LEU A 166 9.57 -17.58 -0.37
C LEU A 166 10.99 -18.17 -0.37
N GLY A 167 11.15 -19.36 -0.94
CA GLY A 167 12.46 -19.91 -1.24
C GLY A 167 13.16 -19.06 -2.31
N VAL A 168 14.47 -18.85 -2.17
CA VAL A 168 15.25 -18.08 -3.15
C VAL A 168 16.53 -18.82 -3.50
N THR A 169 16.76 -19.00 -4.79
CA THR A 169 18.06 -19.43 -5.32
C THR A 169 18.72 -18.25 -6.01
N VAL A 170 19.95 -17.93 -5.62
CA VAL A 170 20.77 -16.93 -6.30
C VAL A 170 21.82 -17.64 -7.13
N LEU A 171 21.85 -17.36 -8.43
CA LEU A 171 22.88 -17.83 -9.37
C LEU A 171 23.78 -16.66 -9.72
N ASP A 172 25.08 -16.83 -9.65
CA ASP A 172 26.06 -15.86 -10.13
C ASP A 172 27.14 -16.57 -10.93
N ALA A 173 27.74 -15.88 -11.90
CA ALA A 173 28.82 -16.42 -12.71
C ALA A 173 30.17 -16.41 -11.98
N GLY A 174 30.31 -15.60 -10.93
CA GLY A 174 31.48 -15.49 -10.06
C GLY A 174 31.48 -16.51 -8.90
N PRO A 175 32.60 -16.63 -8.18
CA PRO A 175 32.71 -17.54 -7.05
C PRO A 175 31.67 -17.21 -5.97
N ALA A 176 31.16 -18.26 -5.32
CA ALA A 176 30.11 -18.17 -4.30
C ALA A 176 30.62 -17.49 -3.02
N ARG A 177 30.80 -16.16 -3.04
CA ARG A 177 31.00 -15.26 -1.90
C ARG A 177 31.18 -13.82 -2.41
N GLY A 178 30.21 -12.95 -2.08
CA GLY A 178 30.38 -11.49 -1.87
C GLY A 178 31.46 -10.74 -2.63
N ALA A 179 31.70 -11.05 -3.91
CA ALA A 179 32.65 -10.33 -4.72
C ALA A 179 32.03 -8.98 -5.03
N ALA A 180 32.65 -7.92 -4.51
CA ALA A 180 32.31 -6.55 -4.81
C ALA A 180 32.15 -6.37 -6.33
N ALA A 181 31.20 -5.53 -6.72
CA ALA A 181 31.01 -5.16 -8.12
C ALA A 181 32.36 -4.81 -8.78
N PRO A 182 32.59 -5.20 -10.04
CA PRO A 182 33.80 -4.82 -10.76
C PRO A 182 33.86 -3.28 -10.84
N GLY A 183 34.72 -2.68 -10.03
CA GLY A 183 34.84 -1.22 -9.88
C GLY A 183 35.09 -0.70 -8.47
N CYS A 184 34.99 -1.52 -7.43
CA CYS A 184 35.37 -1.13 -6.07
C CYS A 184 36.85 -1.50 -5.82
N PRO A 185 37.78 -0.55 -5.66
CA PRO A 185 39.15 -0.87 -5.28
C PRO A 185 39.13 -1.43 -3.85
N VAL A 186 39.55 -2.68 -3.70
CA VAL A 186 39.94 -3.23 -2.40
C VAL A 186 41.21 -2.52 -1.95
N PRO A 187 41.24 -1.86 -0.77
CA PRO A 187 42.50 -1.39 -0.22
C PRO A 187 43.33 -2.64 0.13
N ALA A 188 44.49 -2.77 -0.48
CA ALA A 188 45.50 -3.74 -0.07
C ALA A 188 46.00 -3.33 1.32
N GLY A 189 45.61 -4.07 2.35
CA GLY A 189 46.17 -4.00 3.69
C GLY A 189 47.17 -5.14 3.88
N GLY A 190 48.41 -4.77 4.22
CA GLY A 190 49.52 -5.67 4.55
C GLY A 190 49.56 -6.07 6.02
#